data_AF-A0A7C4RKE9-F1
#
_entry.id   AF-A0A7C4RKE9-F1
#
_cell.length_a   1.000
_cell.length_b   1.000
_cell.length_c   1.000
_cell.angle_alpha   90.00
_cell.angle_beta   90.00
_cell.angle_gamma   90.00
#
_symmetry.space_group_name_H-M   'P 1'
#
loop_
_entity.id
_entity.type
_entity.pdbx_description
1 polymer ?
#
loop_
_entity_poly.entity_id
_entity_poly.type
_entity_poly.pdbx_seq_one_letter_code
_entity_poly.pdbx_strand_id
1 'polypeptide(L)'
;MRKGVFPLRRFIGFVVAVLLLSLVVSPSFGEVKLESAPLNPDFVEYLIKIKSGEKSYGFMPLPIDIGKHKKEGFKAKVSLPSRYDLRTYGYVTSVKDQGDYGTCWAFASLGSLESHILRFSGSYYDFSERNLINRCGYDDPWNKGGNVLKVMAYLSKGDGPILESLDPYSLGPGSSYLYDRTLYVESVYVLPGRENVYDNEYIKEAIYFYGAVCTGMYYSSVYYDPVSKTYYCPVSGRSPNHEIALVGWDDNLQVPGAPNRGAWIVRNSWGSSWGENGYFYIAYDDLYVASDYVAYFIDDDDINYGDFRVLYHDPLGMYTGLRFSGSSKIYGANVFQTSERGYLEGVVISIGKVGGGYVDCTIRVYKNRSTPPRVGVDPPSYTLSTRVSSMGYYTLPFDSPVSLSAGESFVIVAELRPSGPGAYPLGIEYRIPGVSSNVTILPGESFVSPDGAMWEDLYNYYSSYGYGNFSLKALVSSYTMPPPSGGGGGCSSGEGSIAGLLLLLPLALTFLRRK
;
A
#
# COMPACT_ATOMS: atom_id res chain seq x y z
N MET A 1 -13.08 28.44 32.64
CA MET A 1 -14.32 27.67 32.36
C MET A 1 -15.27 28.48 31.47
N ARG A 2 -15.24 28.24 30.17
CA ARG A 2 -16.40 28.42 29.27
C ARG A 2 -16.34 27.26 28.29
N LYS A 3 -17.10 26.20 28.57
CA LYS A 3 -17.29 25.08 27.64
C LYS A 3 -18.04 25.65 26.44
N GLY A 4 -17.39 25.71 25.28
CA GLY A 4 -18.04 26.02 24.03
C GLY A 4 -19.04 24.91 23.70
N VAL A 5 -20.32 25.19 23.87
CA VAL A 5 -21.39 24.32 23.40
C VAL A 5 -21.36 24.38 21.87
N PHE A 6 -20.80 23.35 21.25
CA PHE A 6 -20.88 23.16 19.81
C PHE A 6 -22.37 23.03 19.41
N PRO A 7 -22.85 23.71 18.35
CA PRO A 7 -24.24 23.60 17.95
C PRO A 7 -24.51 22.19 17.44
N LEU A 8 -25.27 21.41 18.22
CA LEU A 8 -25.65 20.01 18.02
C LEU A 8 -26.11 19.69 16.57
N ARG A 9 -26.71 20.66 15.86
CA ARG A 9 -27.12 20.53 14.45
C ARG A 9 -25.97 20.37 13.45
N ARG A 10 -24.82 21.03 13.64
CA ARG A 10 -23.62 20.88 12.77
C ARG A 10 -22.85 19.59 13.07
N PHE A 11 -22.97 19.08 14.30
CA PHE A 11 -22.42 17.79 14.72
C PHE A 11 -23.25 16.64 14.15
N ILE A 12 -24.59 16.70 14.25
CA ILE A 12 -25.50 15.72 13.64
C ILE A 12 -25.37 15.70 12.10
N GLY A 13 -25.32 16.87 11.44
CA GLY A 13 -25.13 16.91 9.98
C GLY A 13 -23.79 16.33 9.50
N PHE A 14 -22.75 16.40 10.32
CA PHE A 14 -21.44 15.82 10.03
C PHE A 14 -21.39 14.33 10.31
N VAL A 15 -21.95 13.88 11.43
CA VAL A 15 -22.08 12.46 11.74
C VAL A 15 -22.97 11.78 10.70
N VAL A 16 -24.02 12.43 10.21
CA VAL A 16 -24.82 11.92 9.07
C VAL A 16 -24.00 11.91 7.77
N ALA A 17 -23.21 12.94 7.46
CA ALA A 17 -22.32 12.93 6.30
C ALA A 17 -21.19 11.87 6.39
N VAL A 18 -20.73 11.55 7.62
CA VAL A 18 -19.73 10.51 7.89
C VAL A 18 -20.36 9.09 7.92
N LEU A 19 -21.62 8.96 8.33
CA LEU A 19 -22.37 7.70 8.30
C LEU A 19 -22.93 7.38 6.91
N LEU A 20 -23.00 8.36 6.00
CA LEU A 20 -23.28 8.15 4.57
C LEU A 20 -22.10 7.50 3.82
N LEU A 21 -20.98 7.15 4.47
CA LEU A 21 -19.85 6.47 3.80
C LEU A 21 -20.02 4.95 3.64
N SER A 22 -20.97 4.33 4.33
CA SER A 22 -21.38 2.93 4.09
C SER A 22 -22.76 2.91 3.42
N LEU A 23 -22.81 3.32 2.14
CA LEU A 23 -24.06 3.39 1.39
C LEU A 23 -24.25 2.14 0.54
N VAL A 24 -25.42 1.52 0.69
CA VAL A 24 -25.97 0.63 -0.31
C VAL A 24 -26.48 1.51 -1.44
N VAL A 25 -25.76 1.55 -2.55
CA VAL A 25 -26.20 2.23 -3.76
C VAL A 25 -27.03 1.25 -4.56
N SER A 26 -28.23 1.65 -4.97
CA SER A 26 -29.02 0.87 -5.92
C SER A 26 -28.87 1.50 -7.31
N PRO A 27 -28.11 0.90 -8.23
CA PRO A 27 -28.09 1.32 -9.63
C PRO A 27 -28.95 0.38 -10.49
N SER A 28 -29.02 0.69 -11.77
CA SER A 28 -29.85 0.15 -12.85
C SER A 28 -29.83 -1.38 -13.06
N PHE A 29 -29.05 -2.15 -12.29
CA PHE A 29 -28.80 -3.58 -12.50
C PHE A 29 -29.85 -4.50 -11.82
N GLY A 30 -31.07 -4.03 -11.59
CA GLY A 30 -32.14 -4.84 -10.99
C GLY A 30 -31.88 -5.15 -9.51
N GLU A 31 -31.69 -6.44 -9.16
CA GLU A 31 -31.60 -6.91 -7.77
C GLU A 31 -30.22 -6.72 -7.10
N VAL A 32 -29.17 -6.46 -7.89
CA VAL A 32 -27.79 -6.37 -7.40
C VAL A 32 -27.44 -4.92 -7.04
N LYS A 33 -26.81 -4.69 -5.87
CA LYS A 33 -26.52 -3.33 -5.36
C LYS A 33 -25.04 -3.10 -5.13
N LEU A 34 -24.54 -1.94 -5.54
CA LEU A 34 -23.14 -1.55 -5.34
C LEU A 34 -22.96 -1.05 -3.90
N GLU A 35 -22.00 -1.61 -3.18
CA GLU A 35 -21.77 -1.33 -1.76
C GLU A 35 -20.30 -1.04 -1.50
N SER A 36 -20.04 -0.03 -0.67
CA SER A 36 -18.72 0.24 -0.12
C SER A 36 -18.43 -0.58 1.13
N ALA A 37 -17.13 -0.80 1.38
CA ALA A 37 -16.66 -1.41 2.59
C ALA A 37 -17.12 -0.60 3.82
N PRO A 38 -17.44 -1.26 4.95
CA PRO A 38 -17.77 -0.55 6.18
C PRO A 38 -16.63 0.37 6.59
N LEU A 39 -17.00 1.57 7.08
CA LEU A 39 -16.04 2.46 7.68
C LEU A 39 -15.50 1.87 8.97
N ASN A 40 -14.21 2.11 9.20
CA ASN A 40 -13.59 1.88 10.49
C ASN A 40 -14.14 2.87 11.54
N PRO A 41 -14.74 2.40 12.65
CA PRO A 41 -15.19 3.27 13.74
C PRO A 41 -14.08 4.16 14.31
N ASP A 42 -12.84 3.67 14.41
CA ASP A 42 -11.70 4.44 14.91
C ASP A 42 -11.37 5.61 13.98
N PHE A 43 -11.54 5.40 12.66
CA PHE A 43 -11.39 6.47 11.68
C PHE A 43 -12.50 7.52 11.79
N VAL A 44 -13.73 7.10 12.08
CA VAL A 44 -14.84 8.03 12.35
C VAL A 44 -14.55 8.88 13.59
N GLU A 45 -14.06 8.29 14.67
CA GLU A 45 -13.64 9.03 15.86
C GLU A 45 -12.50 10.01 15.56
N TYR A 46 -11.52 9.57 14.77
CA TYR A 46 -10.45 10.43 14.28
C TYR A 46 -11.00 11.65 13.51
N LEU A 47 -11.95 11.45 12.59
CA LEU A 47 -12.59 12.54 11.84
C LEU A 47 -13.31 13.53 12.76
N ILE A 48 -13.93 13.05 13.84
CA ILE A 48 -14.58 13.90 14.85
C ILE A 48 -13.54 14.74 15.60
N LYS A 49 -12.42 14.14 16.01
CA LYS A 49 -11.31 14.81 16.73
C LYS A 49 -10.64 15.90 15.88
N ILE A 50 -10.31 15.61 14.62
CA ILE A 50 -9.71 16.64 13.75
C ILE A 50 -10.68 17.79 13.50
N LYS A 51 -11.99 17.51 13.44
CA LYS A 51 -13.00 18.55 13.25
C LYS A 51 -13.22 19.40 14.49
N SER A 52 -13.02 18.85 15.69
CA SER A 52 -13.03 19.62 16.95
C SER A 52 -11.78 20.49 17.13
N GLY A 53 -10.78 20.36 16.23
CA GLY A 53 -9.52 21.09 16.30
C GLY A 53 -8.49 20.45 17.21
N GLU A 54 -8.69 19.19 17.62
CA GLU A 54 -7.69 18.44 18.36
C GLU A 54 -6.48 18.12 17.48
N LYS A 55 -5.28 18.25 18.06
CA LYS A 55 -4.03 17.91 17.36
C LYS A 55 -3.96 16.40 17.14
N SER A 56 -3.68 15.97 15.91
CA SER A 56 -3.32 14.58 15.61
C SER A 56 -1.84 14.36 15.95
N TYR A 57 -1.53 13.18 16.50
CA TYR A 57 -0.17 12.84 16.97
C TYR A 57 0.63 11.99 15.96
N GLY A 58 0.06 11.74 14.77
CA GLY A 58 0.78 11.18 13.63
C GLY A 58 0.16 9.91 13.04
N PHE A 59 -0.59 9.14 13.83
CA PHE A 59 -1.35 8.00 13.31
C PHE A 59 -2.77 8.39 12.89
N MET A 60 -3.20 7.90 11.72
CA MET A 60 -4.56 7.98 11.22
C MET A 60 -5.10 6.56 11.01
N PRO A 61 -6.15 6.11 11.72
CA PRO A 61 -6.73 4.79 11.48
C PRO A 61 -7.11 4.59 10.01
N LEU A 62 -7.06 3.34 9.53
CA LEU A 62 -7.51 3.05 8.16
C LEU A 62 -8.98 3.44 8.00
N PRO A 63 -9.38 4.07 6.87
CA PRO A 63 -10.79 4.39 6.61
C PRO A 63 -11.66 3.15 6.46
N ILE A 64 -11.07 2.04 5.99
CA ILE A 64 -11.74 0.76 5.79
C ILE A 64 -11.60 -0.08 7.06
N ASP A 65 -12.71 -0.62 7.56
CA ASP A 65 -12.66 -1.68 8.56
C ASP A 65 -12.21 -2.99 7.90
N ILE A 66 -10.93 -3.33 8.03
CA ILE A 66 -10.38 -4.60 7.52
C ILE A 66 -10.59 -5.79 8.46
N GLY A 67 -11.25 -5.56 9.61
CA GLY A 67 -11.48 -6.54 10.65
C GLY A 67 -10.25 -6.80 11.51
N LYS A 68 -10.51 -7.39 12.68
CA LYS A 68 -9.51 -8.08 13.48
C LYS A 68 -9.74 -9.56 13.31
N HIS A 69 -8.69 -10.30 13.00
CA HIS A 69 -8.80 -11.72 12.74
C HIS A 69 -7.60 -12.41 13.37
N LYS A 70 -7.85 -13.47 14.14
CA LYS A 70 -6.83 -14.48 14.40
C LYS A 70 -6.33 -15.03 13.07
N LYS A 71 -5.19 -14.51 12.63
CA LYS A 71 -4.45 -15.04 11.49
C LYS A 71 -3.48 -16.07 12.03
N GLU A 72 -3.73 -17.34 11.74
CA GLU A 72 -2.68 -18.35 11.89
C GLU A 72 -1.50 -17.97 11.00
N GLY A 73 -0.29 -18.38 11.40
CA GLY A 73 0.90 -18.23 10.58
C GLY A 73 0.62 -18.62 9.13
N PHE A 74 0.98 -17.74 8.20
CA PHE A 74 0.72 -17.93 6.78
C PHE A 74 1.78 -18.81 6.09
N LYS A 75 2.84 -19.21 6.80
CA LYS A 75 3.74 -20.29 6.36
C LYS A 75 3.66 -21.50 7.29
N ALA A 76 2.97 -22.55 6.85
CA ALA A 76 2.90 -23.80 7.61
C ALA A 76 4.31 -24.35 7.91
N LYS A 77 4.56 -24.70 9.19
CA LYS A 77 5.74 -25.43 9.72
C LYS A 77 7.05 -24.64 9.92
N VAL A 78 6.99 -23.36 10.26
CA VAL A 78 8.18 -22.62 10.65
C VAL A 78 8.27 -22.56 12.17
N SER A 79 9.35 -23.09 12.76
CA SER A 79 9.65 -22.88 14.17
C SER A 79 10.40 -21.55 14.30
N LEU A 80 9.71 -20.51 14.76
CA LEU A 80 10.34 -19.22 15.00
C LEU A 80 11.22 -19.28 16.26
N PRO A 81 12.37 -18.57 16.28
CA PRO A 81 13.21 -18.50 17.48
C PRO A 81 12.51 -17.72 18.60
N SER A 82 12.84 -18.03 19.86
CA SER A 82 12.27 -17.31 21.02
C SER A 82 12.69 -15.83 21.07
N ARG A 83 13.76 -15.46 20.36
CA ARG A 83 14.20 -14.08 20.18
C ARG A 83 14.68 -13.88 18.75
N TYR A 84 14.26 -12.80 18.14
CA TYR A 84 14.71 -12.39 16.82
C TYR A 84 14.87 -10.88 16.79
N ASP A 85 16.01 -10.40 16.32
CA ASP A 85 16.34 -8.97 16.35
C ASP A 85 17.06 -8.60 15.06
N LEU A 86 16.37 -7.88 14.16
CA LEU A 86 16.94 -7.47 12.87
C LEU A 86 18.21 -6.63 13.03
N ARG A 87 18.41 -5.95 14.18
CA ARG A 87 19.64 -5.20 14.48
C ARG A 87 20.87 -6.12 14.52
N THR A 88 20.72 -7.32 15.06
CA THR A 88 21.84 -8.28 15.19
C THR A 88 22.32 -8.84 13.85
N TYR A 89 21.48 -8.74 12.82
CA TYR A 89 21.79 -9.16 11.46
C TYR A 89 22.16 -7.99 10.54
N GLY A 90 22.12 -6.75 11.04
CA GLY A 90 22.37 -5.55 10.22
C GLY A 90 21.25 -5.25 9.22
N TYR A 91 20.02 -5.72 9.46
CA TYR A 91 18.87 -5.54 8.55
C TYR A 91 17.99 -4.34 8.90
N VAL A 92 18.58 -3.31 9.51
CA VAL A 92 17.93 -2.03 9.79
C VAL A 92 18.88 -0.88 9.49
N THR A 93 18.32 0.22 9.01
CA THR A 93 19.03 1.49 8.76
C THR A 93 19.07 2.36 10.03
N SER A 94 19.75 3.50 9.97
CA SER A 94 19.90 4.41 11.12
C SER A 94 18.58 5.01 11.57
N VAL A 95 18.35 5.14 12.88
CA VAL A 95 17.16 5.81 13.42
C VAL A 95 17.17 7.30 13.06
N LYS A 96 16.06 7.77 12.48
CA LYS A 96 15.83 9.17 12.09
C LYS A 96 14.94 9.90 13.12
N ASP A 97 14.69 11.19 12.91
CA ASP A 97 13.93 12.05 13.82
C ASP A 97 12.83 12.83 13.08
N GLN A 98 11.57 12.57 13.46
CA GLN A 98 10.39 13.23 12.89
C GLN A 98 10.15 14.65 13.45
N GLY A 99 10.80 15.01 14.57
CA GLY A 99 10.55 16.24 15.29
C GLY A 99 9.12 16.37 15.82
N ASP A 100 8.55 17.57 15.75
CA ASP A 100 7.24 17.90 16.32
C ASP A 100 6.04 17.62 15.40
N TYR A 101 6.30 16.99 14.24
CA TYR A 101 5.30 16.74 13.20
C TYR A 101 4.62 15.38 13.38
N GLY A 102 3.38 15.28 12.90
CA GLY A 102 2.59 14.05 12.89
C GLY A 102 2.94 13.17 11.69
N THR A 103 4.21 12.79 11.54
CA THR A 103 4.76 12.17 10.33
C THR A 103 5.32 10.76 10.56
N CYS A 104 5.15 10.20 11.76
CA CYS A 104 5.62 8.86 12.12
C CYS A 104 5.21 7.75 11.14
N TRP A 105 4.04 7.89 10.51
CA TRP A 105 3.55 6.99 9.45
C TRP A 105 4.52 6.85 8.26
N ALA A 106 5.18 7.94 7.87
CA ALA A 106 6.18 7.95 6.82
C ALA A 106 7.45 7.20 7.26
N PHE A 107 7.97 7.53 8.45
CA PHE A 107 9.18 6.93 9.02
C PHE A 107 9.02 5.43 9.28
N ALA A 108 7.89 5.00 9.84
CA ALA A 108 7.61 3.60 10.11
C ALA A 108 7.53 2.79 8.80
N SER A 109 6.87 3.34 7.78
CA SER A 109 6.69 2.68 6.49
C SER A 109 7.98 2.62 5.67
N LEU A 110 8.71 3.74 5.53
CA LEU A 110 10.00 3.73 4.83
C LEU A 110 11.05 2.92 5.59
N GLY A 111 11.08 2.98 6.91
CA GLY A 111 11.95 2.11 7.72
C GLY A 111 11.65 0.62 7.59
N SER A 112 10.38 0.26 7.32
CA SER A 112 9.95 -1.10 6.99
C SER A 112 10.47 -1.53 5.61
N LEU A 113 10.28 -0.69 4.59
CA LEU A 113 10.82 -0.91 3.24
C LEU A 113 12.34 -1.01 3.22
N GLU A 114 13.05 -0.07 3.86
CA GLU A 114 14.51 -0.07 3.99
C GLU A 114 15.02 -1.36 4.64
N SER A 115 14.32 -1.86 5.66
CA SER A 115 14.65 -3.12 6.33
C SER A 115 14.47 -4.34 5.42
N HIS A 116 13.40 -4.36 4.62
CA HIS A 116 13.18 -5.40 3.63
C HIS A 116 14.32 -5.43 2.59
N ILE A 117 14.61 -4.30 1.96
CA ILE A 117 15.66 -4.21 0.92
C ILE A 117 17.02 -4.61 1.49
N LEU A 118 17.40 -4.06 2.65
CA LEU A 118 18.69 -4.34 3.28
C LEU A 118 18.84 -5.83 3.66
N ARG A 119 17.74 -6.51 3.96
CA ARG A 119 17.73 -7.95 4.23
C ARG A 119 17.89 -8.78 2.96
N PHE A 120 17.23 -8.42 1.87
CA PHE A 120 17.10 -9.27 0.69
C PHE A 120 18.16 -9.02 -0.37
N SER A 121 18.45 -7.76 -0.68
CA SER A 121 19.48 -7.39 -1.65
C SER A 121 20.81 -6.98 -0.98
N GLY A 122 20.78 -6.65 0.31
CA GLY A 122 21.94 -6.09 1.02
C GLY A 122 22.17 -4.61 0.70
N SER A 123 21.29 -3.99 -0.10
CA SER A 123 21.41 -2.59 -0.48
C SER A 123 20.98 -1.67 0.65
N TYR A 124 21.81 -0.67 0.94
CA TYR A 124 21.50 0.34 1.95
C TYR A 124 20.86 1.56 1.29
N TYR A 125 19.63 1.86 1.69
CA TYR A 125 18.92 3.07 1.28
C TYR A 125 18.49 3.88 2.49
N ASP A 126 18.63 5.19 2.37
CA ASP A 126 18.07 6.18 3.28
C ASP A 126 17.06 6.99 2.47
N PHE A 127 15.78 6.65 2.58
CA PHE A 127 14.73 7.26 1.77
C PHE A 127 14.18 8.55 2.40
N SER A 128 13.70 9.46 1.56
CA SER A 128 13.14 10.74 1.99
C SER A 128 11.70 10.60 2.49
N GLU A 129 11.50 10.75 3.80
CA GLU A 129 10.16 10.91 4.36
C GLU A 129 9.51 12.21 3.88
N ARG A 130 10.29 13.30 3.76
CA ARG A 130 9.78 14.60 3.31
C ARG A 130 9.13 14.52 1.94
N ASN A 131 9.77 13.84 0.99
CA ASN A 131 9.24 13.69 -0.34
C ASN A 131 7.90 12.95 -0.32
N LEU A 132 7.86 11.80 0.36
CA LEU A 132 6.63 11.02 0.54
C LEU A 132 5.51 11.86 1.16
N ILE A 133 5.80 12.62 2.22
CA ILE A 133 4.80 13.45 2.91
C ILE A 133 4.25 14.53 1.97
N ASN A 134 5.13 15.23 1.24
CA ASN A 134 4.75 16.32 0.34
C ASN A 134 4.08 15.84 -0.96
N ARG A 135 4.35 14.60 -1.40
CA ARG A 135 3.91 14.03 -2.68
C ARG A 135 2.74 13.05 -2.56
N CYS A 136 2.35 12.64 -1.35
CA CYS A 136 1.21 11.74 -1.18
C CYS A 136 -0.13 12.34 -1.64
N GLY A 137 -0.25 13.67 -1.71
CA GLY A 137 -1.42 14.37 -2.29
C GLY A 137 -2.61 14.60 -1.34
N TYR A 138 -2.49 14.13 -0.10
CA TYR A 138 -3.52 14.22 0.94
C TYR A 138 -3.53 15.58 1.64
N ASP A 139 -4.64 15.90 2.30
CA ASP A 139 -4.81 17.15 3.04
C ASP A 139 -3.98 17.17 4.33
N ASP A 140 -3.17 18.23 4.51
CA ASP A 140 -2.35 18.49 5.71
C ASP A 140 -1.55 17.26 6.21
N PRO A 141 -0.70 16.66 5.34
CA PRO A 141 -0.03 15.38 5.62
C PRO A 141 1.03 15.48 6.72
N TRP A 142 1.43 16.70 7.10
CA TRP A 142 2.40 16.97 8.16
C TRP A 142 1.80 16.94 9.57
N ASN A 143 0.52 17.33 9.74
CA ASN A 143 -0.06 17.53 11.08
C ASN A 143 -1.27 16.64 11.36
N LYS A 144 -1.92 16.09 10.34
CA LYS A 144 -3.09 15.23 10.51
C LYS A 144 -2.75 13.74 10.61
N GLY A 145 -1.49 13.38 10.49
CA GLY A 145 -1.08 11.98 10.50
C GLY A 145 -1.36 11.27 9.18
N GLY A 146 -1.10 9.97 9.18
CA GLY A 146 -1.26 9.12 8.02
C GLY A 146 -1.33 7.64 8.38
N ASN A 147 -1.33 6.83 7.34
CA ASN A 147 -1.33 5.38 7.40
C ASN A 147 -0.72 4.81 6.12
N VAL A 148 -0.60 3.49 6.06
CA VAL A 148 -0.04 2.77 4.91
C VAL A 148 -0.75 3.08 3.58
N LEU A 149 -2.05 3.44 3.55
CA LEU A 149 -2.73 3.74 2.28
C LEU A 149 -2.18 5.01 1.62
N LYS A 150 -1.78 6.02 2.41
CA LYS A 150 -1.10 7.22 1.87
C LYS A 150 0.27 6.89 1.28
N VAL A 151 0.98 5.95 1.90
CA VAL A 151 2.27 5.46 1.41
C VAL A 151 2.10 4.68 0.12
N MET A 152 1.11 3.77 0.08
CA MET A 152 0.75 3.01 -1.11
C MET A 152 0.40 3.92 -2.29
N ALA A 153 -0.34 5.02 -2.05
CA ALA A 153 -0.67 6.00 -3.08
C ALA A 153 0.56 6.65 -3.70
N TYR A 154 1.55 7.01 -2.87
CA TYR A 154 2.82 7.59 -3.31
C TYR A 154 3.68 6.58 -4.10
N LEU A 155 3.83 5.36 -3.58
CA LEU A 155 4.67 4.33 -4.18
C LEU A 155 4.08 3.79 -5.50
N SER A 156 2.79 3.43 -5.49
CA SER A 156 2.16 2.75 -6.65
C SER A 156 2.03 3.62 -7.89
N LYS A 157 2.01 4.95 -7.75
CA LYS A 157 2.02 5.87 -8.90
C LYS A 157 3.43 6.21 -9.40
N GLY A 158 4.47 5.71 -8.72
CA GLY A 158 5.86 5.90 -9.12
C GLY A 158 6.46 7.26 -8.76
N ASP A 159 5.87 8.00 -7.82
CA ASP A 159 6.43 9.29 -7.35
C ASP A 159 7.70 9.08 -6.49
N GLY A 160 7.99 7.85 -6.08
CA GLY A 160 9.20 7.47 -5.36
C GLY A 160 9.24 5.97 -4.98
N PRO A 161 10.03 5.58 -3.98
CA PRO A 161 10.75 6.45 -3.06
C PRO A 161 11.97 7.11 -3.71
N ILE A 162 12.47 8.18 -3.09
CA ILE A 162 13.72 8.84 -3.44
C ILE A 162 14.63 8.90 -2.22
N LEU A 163 15.92 9.20 -2.42
CA LEU A 163 16.87 9.31 -1.32
C LEU A 163 16.64 10.57 -0.47
N GLU A 164 16.87 10.46 0.84
CA GLU A 164 16.87 11.57 1.81
C GLU A 164 17.84 12.68 1.38
N SER A 165 18.98 12.32 0.77
CA SER A 165 19.96 13.28 0.24
C SER A 165 19.43 14.19 -0.88
N LEU A 166 18.37 13.79 -1.60
CA LEU A 166 17.74 14.59 -2.65
C LEU A 166 16.67 15.53 -2.10
N ASP A 167 16.03 15.14 -0.99
CA ASP A 167 14.93 15.90 -0.40
C ASP A 167 14.92 15.77 1.14
N PRO A 168 15.84 16.47 1.84
CA PRO A 168 16.07 16.22 3.26
C PRO A 168 14.92 16.64 4.17
N TYR A 169 14.59 15.82 5.16
CA TYR A 169 13.57 16.07 6.17
C TYR A 169 13.79 17.34 6.98
N SER A 170 15.05 17.73 7.19
CA SER A 170 15.43 18.96 7.90
C SER A 170 14.89 20.25 7.26
N LEU A 171 14.46 20.20 5.99
CA LEU A 171 13.82 21.33 5.32
C LEU A 171 12.37 21.55 5.78
N GLY A 172 11.75 20.59 6.46
CA GLY A 172 10.39 20.67 6.98
C GLY A 172 9.31 20.79 5.89
N PRO A 173 8.09 21.24 6.27
CA PRO A 173 6.97 21.41 5.35
C PRO A 173 7.29 22.33 4.18
N GLY A 174 6.85 21.97 2.98
CA GLY A 174 7.02 22.79 1.79
C GLY A 174 6.73 22.02 0.51
N SER A 175 7.22 22.54 -0.61
CA SER A 175 7.19 21.83 -1.88
C SER A 175 8.37 20.87 -2.00
N SER A 176 8.11 19.72 -2.60
CA SER A 176 9.12 18.80 -3.09
C SER A 176 9.11 18.80 -4.62
N TYR A 177 10.28 18.75 -5.23
CA TYR A 177 10.39 18.57 -6.68
C TYR A 177 9.95 17.17 -7.10
N LEU A 178 9.60 17.03 -8.37
CA LEU A 178 9.45 15.72 -8.98
C LEU A 178 10.85 15.20 -9.30
N TYR A 179 11.18 14.06 -8.72
CA TYR A 179 12.45 13.36 -8.93
C TYR A 179 12.16 12.00 -9.55
N ASP A 180 13.14 11.47 -10.27
CA ASP A 180 13.09 10.07 -10.65
C ASP A 180 13.18 9.21 -9.39
N ARG A 181 12.34 8.18 -9.33
CA ARG A 181 12.33 7.23 -8.22
C ARG A 181 13.65 6.47 -8.17
N THR A 182 14.16 6.21 -6.96
CA THR A 182 15.37 5.42 -6.75
C THR A 182 15.16 3.95 -7.11
N LEU A 183 13.97 3.43 -6.80
CA LEU A 183 13.51 2.10 -7.16
C LEU A 183 11.99 2.09 -7.24
N TYR A 184 11.43 0.99 -7.71
CA TYR A 184 10.01 0.74 -7.71
C TYR A 184 9.62 -0.35 -6.69
N VAL A 185 8.69 -0.01 -5.79
CA VAL A 185 8.19 -0.98 -4.82
C VAL A 185 7.15 -1.86 -5.51
N GLU A 186 7.39 -3.16 -5.55
CA GLU A 186 6.55 -4.11 -6.27
C GLU A 186 5.17 -4.23 -5.62
N SER A 187 5.15 -4.53 -4.32
CA SER A 187 3.91 -4.87 -3.61
C SER A 187 3.95 -4.40 -2.16
N VAL A 188 2.77 -4.06 -1.63
CA VAL A 188 2.57 -3.76 -0.22
C VAL A 188 1.42 -4.59 0.30
N TYR A 189 1.66 -5.28 1.40
CA TYR A 189 0.70 -6.17 2.05
C TYR A 189 0.22 -5.53 3.34
N VAL A 190 -1.09 -5.47 3.52
CA VAL A 190 -1.73 -4.98 4.74
C VAL A 190 -2.51 -6.13 5.37
N LEU A 191 -1.99 -6.58 6.51
CA LEU A 191 -2.56 -7.61 7.35
C LEU A 191 -3.51 -6.98 8.38
N PRO A 192 -4.58 -7.71 8.79
CA PRO A 192 -5.47 -7.23 9.84
C PRO A 192 -4.72 -7.05 11.15
N GLY A 193 -5.21 -6.15 12.01
CA GLY A 193 -4.72 -6.04 13.38
C GLY A 193 -5.00 -7.29 14.21
N ARG A 194 -4.27 -7.42 15.31
CA ARG A 194 -4.43 -8.47 16.33
C ARG A 194 -5.86 -8.47 16.86
N GLU A 195 -6.48 -9.64 16.91
CA GLU A 195 -7.79 -9.82 17.55
C GLU A 195 -7.65 -9.74 19.08
N ASN A 196 -6.54 -10.23 19.62
CA ASN A 196 -6.18 -10.15 21.03
C ASN A 196 -4.64 -10.16 21.22
N VAL A 197 -4.20 -10.04 22.48
CA VAL A 197 -2.78 -9.92 22.85
C VAL A 197 -1.93 -11.18 22.58
N TYR A 198 -2.54 -12.30 22.20
CA TYR A 198 -1.85 -13.56 21.90
C TYR A 198 -1.64 -13.78 20.40
N ASP A 199 -2.22 -12.95 19.53
CA ASP A 199 -2.14 -13.12 18.07
C ASP A 199 -0.82 -12.56 17.48
N ASN A 200 0.30 -13.06 17.99
CA ASN A 200 1.63 -12.53 17.67
C ASN A 200 2.29 -13.28 16.50
N GLU A 201 1.89 -14.52 16.23
CA GLU A 201 2.63 -15.42 15.36
C GLU A 201 2.76 -14.90 13.92
N TYR A 202 1.67 -14.45 13.30
CA TYR A 202 1.72 -13.93 11.92
C TYR A 202 2.57 -12.65 11.79
N ILE A 203 2.66 -11.84 12.86
CA ILE A 203 3.50 -10.65 12.90
C ILE A 203 4.97 -11.07 12.99
N LYS A 204 5.29 -12.03 13.87
CA LYS A 204 6.64 -12.60 13.95
C LYS A 204 7.05 -13.24 12.62
N GLU A 205 6.16 -13.96 11.95
CA GLU A 205 6.41 -14.49 10.60
C GLU A 205 6.66 -13.38 9.60
N ALA A 206 5.85 -12.31 9.60
CA ALA A 206 6.08 -11.18 8.71
C ALA A 206 7.44 -10.54 8.96
N ILE A 207 7.83 -10.34 10.23
CA ILE A 207 9.15 -9.81 10.60
C ILE A 207 10.28 -10.76 10.13
N TYR A 208 10.10 -12.05 10.39
CA TYR A 208 11.09 -13.08 10.12
C TYR A 208 11.29 -13.30 8.63
N PHE A 209 10.23 -13.21 7.82
CA PHE A 209 10.31 -13.47 6.39
C PHE A 209 10.52 -12.22 5.57
N TYR A 210 10.01 -11.06 5.97
CA TYR A 210 9.96 -9.88 5.09
C TYR A 210 10.73 -8.67 5.63
N GLY A 211 11.43 -8.76 6.76
CA GLY A 211 12.07 -7.60 7.38
C GLY A 211 11.10 -6.87 8.30
N ALA A 212 11.40 -5.64 8.70
CA ALA A 212 10.55 -4.92 9.65
C ALA A 212 9.10 -4.77 9.14
N VAL A 213 8.17 -4.55 10.06
CA VAL A 213 6.75 -4.29 9.73
C VAL A 213 6.30 -2.98 10.38
N CYS A 214 5.49 -2.18 9.69
CA CYS A 214 4.94 -0.94 10.25
C CYS A 214 3.53 -1.17 10.81
N THR A 215 3.22 -0.49 11.92
CA THR A 215 1.96 -0.68 12.64
C THR A 215 1.70 0.43 13.65
N GLY A 216 0.43 0.62 14.04
CA GLY A 216 0.06 1.57 15.07
C GLY A 216 0.35 1.12 16.51
N MET A 217 0.49 2.11 17.39
CA MET A 217 0.42 1.93 18.84
C MET A 217 -0.28 3.14 19.48
N TYR A 218 -0.78 2.97 20.69
CA TYR A 218 -1.07 4.12 21.54
C TYR A 218 0.18 4.44 22.36
N TYR A 219 0.65 5.68 22.29
CA TYR A 219 1.74 6.21 23.08
C TYR A 219 1.27 7.30 24.06
N SER A 220 1.71 7.15 25.30
CA SER A 220 1.75 8.20 26.32
C SER A 220 2.97 7.96 27.20
N SER A 221 3.73 9.02 27.52
CA SER A 221 4.95 8.91 28.33
C SER A 221 4.71 8.33 29.73
N VAL A 222 3.48 8.35 30.22
CA VAL A 222 3.08 7.73 31.51
C VAL A 222 3.30 6.21 31.52
N TYR A 223 3.22 5.56 30.36
CA TYR A 223 3.37 4.10 30.23
C TYR A 223 4.77 3.67 29.79
N TYR A 224 5.67 4.63 29.56
CA TYR A 224 7.04 4.38 29.17
C TYR A 224 7.96 4.43 30.39
N ASP A 225 8.74 3.37 30.61
CA ASP A 225 9.80 3.33 31.62
C ASP A 225 11.15 3.69 30.97
N PRO A 226 11.71 4.89 31.26
CA PRO A 226 12.99 5.31 30.69
C PRO A 226 14.19 4.57 31.27
N VAL A 227 14.07 3.83 32.37
CA VAL A 227 15.16 3.03 32.94
C VAL A 227 15.31 1.73 32.18
N SER A 228 14.23 0.95 32.06
CA SER A 228 14.23 -0.32 31.34
C SER A 228 14.06 -0.18 29.83
N LYS A 229 13.70 1.01 29.32
CA LYS A 229 13.38 1.28 27.92
C LYS A 229 12.19 0.44 27.43
N THR A 230 11.24 0.20 28.32
CA THR A 230 10.06 -0.62 28.03
C THR A 230 8.78 0.19 28.09
N TYR A 231 7.72 -0.32 27.45
CA TYR A 231 6.42 0.31 27.37
C TYR A 231 5.31 -0.72 27.61
N TYR A 232 4.31 -0.35 28.42
CA TYR A 232 3.10 -1.15 28.61
C TYR A 232 1.91 -0.29 29.04
N CYS A 233 0.87 -0.23 28.20
CA CYS A 233 -0.40 0.41 28.52
C CYS A 233 -1.46 -0.63 28.94
N PRO A 234 -1.77 -0.80 30.24
CA PRO A 234 -2.74 -1.79 30.70
C PRO A 234 -4.20 -1.33 30.62
N VAL A 235 -4.47 -0.08 30.21
CA VAL A 235 -5.81 0.51 30.30
C VAL A 235 -6.57 0.41 28.98
N SER A 236 -7.85 0.06 29.06
CA SER A 236 -8.77 0.13 27.93
C SER A 236 -9.22 1.57 27.64
N GLY A 237 -9.89 1.79 26.51
CA GLY A 237 -10.48 3.09 26.14
C GLY A 237 -9.48 4.12 25.58
N ARG A 238 -8.37 3.66 24.99
CA ARG A 238 -7.47 4.49 24.18
C ARG A 238 -7.62 4.12 22.70
N SER A 239 -6.98 4.91 21.84
CA SER A 239 -6.88 4.65 20.40
C SER A 239 -5.43 4.85 19.98
N PRO A 240 -4.89 4.07 19.03
CA PRO A 240 -3.55 4.31 18.50
C PRO A 240 -3.38 5.77 18.03
N ASN A 241 -2.21 6.34 18.29
CA ASN A 241 -1.88 7.73 18.00
C ASN A 241 -0.46 7.92 17.45
N HIS A 242 0.34 6.85 17.38
CA HIS A 242 1.70 6.83 16.87
C HIS A 242 1.90 5.60 15.99
N GLU A 243 2.75 5.69 14.95
CA GLU A 243 3.11 4.56 14.08
C GLU A 243 4.58 4.23 14.26
N ILE A 244 4.89 2.94 14.33
CA ILE A 244 6.23 2.42 14.65
C ILE A 244 6.59 1.26 13.73
N ALA A 245 7.88 0.94 13.67
CA ALA A 245 8.37 -0.26 12.98
C ALA A 245 8.74 -1.34 14.01
N LEU A 246 8.09 -2.50 13.94
CA LEU A 246 8.50 -3.69 14.69
C LEU A 246 9.67 -4.35 13.96
N VAL A 247 10.80 -4.49 14.65
CA VAL A 247 12.07 -4.99 14.09
C VAL A 247 12.51 -6.32 14.71
N GLY A 248 11.64 -6.93 15.51
CA GLY A 248 11.98 -8.15 16.22
C GLY A 248 11.09 -8.41 17.42
N TRP A 249 11.45 -9.42 18.19
CA TRP A 249 10.77 -9.84 19.40
C TRP A 249 11.70 -10.58 20.37
N ASP A 250 11.32 -10.65 21.64
CA ASP A 250 11.94 -11.47 22.67
C ASP A 250 10.86 -12.04 23.60
N ASP A 251 10.60 -13.34 23.49
CA ASP A 251 9.60 -14.08 24.26
C ASP A 251 9.96 -14.18 25.76
N ASN A 252 11.21 -13.90 26.11
CA ASN A 252 11.72 -13.97 27.47
C ASN A 252 11.89 -12.60 28.11
N LEU A 253 11.62 -11.48 27.42
CA LEU A 253 11.75 -10.17 28.05
C LEU A 253 10.60 -9.95 29.04
N GLN A 254 10.92 -9.61 30.29
CA GLN A 254 9.92 -9.16 31.25
C GLN A 254 9.79 -7.64 31.16
N VAL A 255 8.61 -7.16 30.77
CA VAL A 255 8.28 -5.73 30.85
C VAL A 255 7.68 -5.44 32.23
N PRO A 256 8.17 -4.44 32.99
CA PRO A 256 7.58 -4.04 34.25
C PRO A 256 6.07 -3.76 34.14
N GLY A 257 5.29 -4.36 35.05
CA GLY A 257 3.84 -4.21 35.10
C GLY A 257 3.06 -5.12 34.12
N ALA A 258 3.70 -5.67 33.09
CA ALA A 258 3.05 -6.61 32.19
C ALA A 258 2.82 -7.98 32.87
N PRO A 259 1.66 -8.62 32.67
CA PRO A 259 1.32 -9.87 33.33
C PRO A 259 2.16 -11.05 32.83
N ASN A 260 2.61 -11.04 31.58
CA ASN A 260 3.40 -12.11 30.99
C ASN A 260 4.76 -11.61 30.50
N ARG A 261 5.66 -12.56 30.25
CA ARG A 261 6.90 -12.32 29.50
C ARG A 261 6.59 -12.25 28.02
N GLY A 262 7.41 -11.48 27.31
CA GLY A 262 7.31 -11.31 25.87
C GLY A 262 7.20 -9.85 25.49
N ALA A 263 8.06 -9.43 24.58
CA ALA A 263 8.04 -8.06 24.07
C ALA A 263 8.41 -7.99 22.60
N TRP A 264 7.83 -7.00 21.93
CA TRP A 264 8.27 -6.56 20.63
C TRP A 264 9.50 -5.66 20.74
N ILE A 265 10.41 -5.76 19.79
CA ILE A 265 11.53 -4.82 19.62
C ILE A 265 11.09 -3.77 18.62
N VAL A 266 11.16 -2.50 19.01
CA VAL A 266 10.57 -1.40 18.26
C VAL A 266 11.63 -0.40 17.84
N ARG A 267 11.65 -0.06 16.55
CA ARG A 267 12.36 1.11 16.01
C ARG A 267 11.41 2.30 16.03
N ASN A 268 11.82 3.37 16.71
CA ASN A 268 11.07 4.61 16.78
C ASN A 268 11.59 5.65 15.78
N SER A 269 10.96 6.82 15.75
CA SER A 269 11.28 7.95 14.86
C SER A 269 11.51 9.26 15.62
N TRP A 270 12.06 9.19 16.84
CA TRP A 270 12.36 10.36 17.71
C TRP A 270 13.86 10.55 17.93
N GLY A 271 14.66 10.18 16.94
CA GLY A 271 16.11 10.30 16.97
C GLY A 271 16.80 9.22 17.80
N SER A 272 18.10 9.05 17.53
CA SER A 272 18.94 8.05 18.21
C SER A 272 19.22 8.37 19.68
N SER A 273 19.00 9.61 20.13
CA SER A 273 19.15 9.98 21.55
C SER A 273 18.00 9.52 22.43
N TRP A 274 16.86 9.13 21.84
CA TRP A 274 15.71 8.65 22.60
C TRP A 274 15.79 7.14 22.84
N GLY A 275 15.24 6.65 23.96
CA GLY A 275 15.15 5.21 24.21
C GLY A 275 16.51 4.53 24.40
N GLU A 276 16.68 3.38 23.76
CA GLU A 276 17.91 2.64 23.56
C GLU A 276 18.39 2.87 22.12
N ASN A 277 19.14 3.95 21.88
CA ASN A 277 19.62 4.31 20.53
C ASN A 277 18.50 4.47 19.48
N GLY A 278 17.34 4.99 19.90
CA GLY A 278 16.14 5.11 19.07
C GLY A 278 15.21 3.90 19.09
N TYR A 279 15.53 2.87 19.89
CA TYR A 279 14.72 1.66 20.06
C TYR A 279 14.12 1.57 21.46
N PHE A 280 13.08 0.73 21.60
CA PHE A 280 12.48 0.38 22.89
C PHE A 280 11.72 -0.93 22.77
N TYR A 281 11.15 -1.42 23.87
CA TYR A 281 10.44 -2.69 23.90
C TYR A 281 9.00 -2.52 24.36
N ILE A 282 8.04 -3.09 23.64
CA ILE A 282 6.61 -3.05 24.01
C ILE A 282 6.18 -4.44 24.46
N ALA A 283 5.54 -4.55 25.62
CA ALA A 283 4.99 -5.83 26.09
C ALA A 283 4.00 -6.41 25.07
N TYR A 284 4.00 -7.74 24.86
CA TYR A 284 2.97 -8.38 24.05
C TYR A 284 1.56 -8.10 24.59
N ASP A 285 1.42 -7.99 25.92
CA ASP A 285 0.14 -7.70 26.58
C ASP A 285 -0.39 -6.28 26.32
N ASP A 286 0.36 -5.40 25.64
CA ASP A 286 -0.15 -4.08 25.25
C ASP A 286 -1.36 -4.21 24.30
N LEU A 287 -2.43 -3.49 24.63
CA LEU A 287 -3.72 -3.61 23.94
C LEU A 287 -3.75 -2.92 22.57
N TYR A 288 -2.81 -2.02 22.28
CA TYR A 288 -2.90 -1.11 21.14
C TYR A 288 -1.82 -1.34 20.09
N VAL A 289 -0.66 -1.90 20.45
CA VAL A 289 0.36 -2.31 19.48
C VAL A 289 -0.21 -3.34 18.50
N ALA A 290 -0.14 -3.02 17.21
CA ALA A 290 -0.68 -3.85 16.14
C ALA A 290 -2.16 -4.21 16.28
N SER A 291 -2.95 -3.31 16.87
CA SER A 291 -4.39 -3.49 17.02
C SER A 291 -5.20 -3.02 15.82
N ASP A 292 -4.62 -2.18 14.96
CA ASP A 292 -5.22 -1.59 13.76
C ASP A 292 -4.89 -2.38 12.49
N TYR A 293 -3.64 -2.38 12.05
CA TYR A 293 -3.12 -3.18 10.94
C TYR A 293 -1.63 -3.49 11.14
N VAL A 294 -1.10 -4.41 10.34
CA VAL A 294 0.34 -4.62 10.19
C VAL A 294 0.67 -4.59 8.71
N ALA A 295 1.66 -3.82 8.29
CA ALA A 295 2.05 -3.74 6.89
C ALA A 295 3.53 -4.02 6.66
N TYR A 296 3.81 -4.70 5.55
CA TYR A 296 5.15 -4.97 5.05
C TYR A 296 5.21 -4.72 3.54
N PHE A 297 6.42 -4.45 3.07
CA PHE A 297 6.71 -4.00 1.73
C PHE A 297 7.59 -5.05 1.06
N ILE A 298 7.40 -5.25 -0.24
CA ILE A 298 8.25 -6.09 -1.07
C ILE A 298 8.79 -5.25 -2.21
N ASP A 299 10.10 -5.27 -2.38
CA ASP A 299 10.74 -4.90 -3.64
C ASP A 299 11.23 -6.16 -4.35
N ASP A 300 11.09 -6.18 -5.67
CA ASP A 300 11.67 -7.22 -6.50
C ASP A 300 12.68 -6.54 -7.43
N ASP A 301 13.94 -6.95 -7.29
CA ASP A 301 15.04 -6.49 -8.11
C ASP A 301 14.72 -6.68 -9.61
N ASP A 302 13.98 -7.73 -10.01
CA ASP A 302 13.69 -8.01 -11.42
C ASP A 302 12.73 -6.98 -12.06
N ILE A 303 11.89 -6.30 -11.28
CA ILE A 303 10.96 -5.26 -11.76
C ILE A 303 11.66 -3.87 -11.78
N ASN A 304 12.71 -3.70 -10.98
CA ASN A 304 13.42 -2.43 -10.81
C ASN A 304 14.29 -2.01 -12.02
N TYR A 305 14.43 -2.85 -13.05
CA TYR A 305 15.26 -2.57 -14.23
C TYR A 305 14.49 -2.18 -15.50
N GLY A 306 13.17 -2.00 -15.42
CA GLY A 306 12.38 -1.49 -16.55
C GLY A 306 12.23 0.03 -16.53
N ASP A 307 12.66 0.72 -17.60
CA ASP A 307 12.25 2.10 -17.87
C ASP A 307 10.75 2.11 -18.26
N PHE A 308 9.88 2.12 -17.26
CA PHE A 308 8.44 2.22 -17.45
C PHE A 308 7.84 3.46 -16.78
N ARG A 309 6.79 3.98 -17.43
CA ARG A 309 5.90 5.00 -16.89
C ARG A 309 4.68 4.33 -16.30
N VAL A 310 4.12 4.95 -15.27
CA VAL A 310 2.87 4.50 -14.66
C VAL A 310 1.75 5.39 -15.18
N LEU A 311 0.79 4.82 -15.91
CA LEU A 311 -0.45 5.51 -16.26
C LEU A 311 -1.49 5.20 -15.19
N TYR A 312 -2.15 6.22 -14.66
CA TYR A 312 -3.11 6.10 -13.57
C TYR A 312 -4.16 7.20 -13.64
N HIS A 313 -5.32 6.93 -13.03
CA HIS A 313 -6.40 7.91 -12.82
C HIS A 313 -6.65 8.22 -11.34
N ASP A 314 -5.97 7.51 -10.44
CA ASP A 314 -6.17 7.52 -9.00
C ASP A 314 -4.93 8.06 -8.24
N PRO A 315 -4.60 9.36 -8.34
CA PRO A 315 -3.39 9.94 -7.73
C PRO A 315 -3.30 9.80 -6.21
N LEU A 316 -4.43 9.61 -5.51
CA LEU A 316 -4.48 9.33 -4.07
C LEU A 316 -4.64 7.83 -3.78
N GLY A 317 -4.77 6.95 -4.77
CA GLY A 317 -4.87 5.51 -4.55
C GLY A 317 -6.13 5.08 -3.78
N MET A 318 -6.18 3.80 -3.42
CA MET A 318 -7.33 3.21 -2.74
C MET A 318 -7.53 3.77 -1.31
N TYR A 319 -8.76 4.19 -1.01
CA TYR A 319 -9.23 4.55 0.34
C TYR A 319 -10.54 3.86 0.73
N THR A 320 -11.21 3.17 -0.20
CA THR A 320 -12.33 2.26 0.09
C THR A 320 -12.29 1.01 -0.80
N GLY A 321 -13.12 0.02 -0.50
CA GLY A 321 -13.33 -1.16 -1.35
C GLY A 321 -14.79 -1.25 -1.77
N LEU A 322 -15.08 -1.73 -2.98
CA LEU A 322 -16.45 -1.98 -3.44
C LEU A 322 -16.74 -3.48 -3.64
N ARG A 323 -18.03 -3.80 -3.54
CA ARG A 323 -18.62 -5.08 -3.96
C ARG A 323 -20.02 -4.85 -4.54
N PHE A 324 -20.55 -5.89 -5.18
CA PHE A 324 -21.97 -5.98 -5.50
C PHE A 324 -22.66 -6.98 -4.56
N SER A 325 -23.62 -6.55 -3.75
CA SER A 325 -24.44 -7.49 -2.97
C SER A 325 -25.34 -8.30 -3.88
N GLY A 326 -25.41 -9.60 -3.61
CA GLY A 326 -26.06 -10.57 -4.51
C GLY A 326 -25.14 -11.12 -5.61
N SER A 327 -23.89 -10.65 -5.72
CA SER A 327 -22.89 -11.20 -6.65
C SER A 327 -21.71 -11.81 -5.90
N SER A 328 -21.17 -12.91 -6.43
CA SER A 328 -19.92 -13.53 -5.95
C SER A 328 -18.66 -12.89 -6.56
N LYS A 329 -18.83 -11.87 -7.42
CA LYS A 329 -17.76 -11.20 -8.14
C LYS A 329 -18.06 -9.74 -8.40
N ILE A 330 -17.02 -8.98 -8.67
CA ILE A 330 -17.11 -7.60 -9.15
C ILE A 330 -16.08 -7.39 -10.24
N TYR A 331 -16.44 -6.59 -11.24
CA TYR A 331 -15.53 -6.14 -12.28
C TYR A 331 -15.26 -4.65 -12.12
N GLY A 332 -14.01 -4.26 -12.28
CA GLY A 332 -13.60 -2.87 -12.50
C GLY A 332 -12.85 -2.74 -13.81
N ALA A 333 -12.94 -1.58 -14.46
CA ALA A 333 -12.20 -1.31 -15.69
C ALA A 333 -11.71 0.12 -15.74
N ASN A 334 -10.46 0.34 -16.16
CA ASN A 334 -9.92 1.65 -16.47
C ASN A 334 -9.61 1.76 -17.96
N VAL A 335 -9.92 2.92 -18.54
CA VAL A 335 -9.62 3.28 -19.93
C VAL A 335 -8.34 4.11 -19.95
N PHE A 336 -7.34 3.68 -20.69
CA PHE A 336 -6.07 4.38 -20.83
C PHE A 336 -5.83 4.76 -22.29
N GLN A 337 -4.92 5.71 -22.49
CA GLN A 337 -4.35 6.04 -23.79
C GLN A 337 -2.86 6.30 -23.63
N THR A 338 -2.05 5.77 -24.54
CA THR A 338 -0.62 6.11 -24.61
C THR A 338 -0.36 7.17 -25.67
N SER A 339 0.55 8.10 -25.42
CA SER A 339 1.02 9.09 -26.41
C SER A 339 2.07 8.51 -27.37
N GLU A 340 2.75 7.45 -26.97
CA GLU A 340 3.92 6.91 -27.66
C GLU A 340 3.76 5.43 -27.96
N ARG A 341 4.53 4.96 -28.96
CA ARG A 341 4.68 3.54 -29.22
C ARG A 341 5.50 2.90 -28.11
N GLY A 342 5.09 1.71 -27.67
CA GLY A 342 5.77 1.01 -26.59
C GLY A 342 5.11 -0.32 -26.26
N TYR A 343 5.28 -0.74 -25.01
CA TYR A 343 4.68 -1.97 -24.50
C TYR A 343 3.98 -1.70 -23.17
N LEU A 344 2.83 -2.37 -22.98
CA LEU A 344 2.23 -2.54 -21.67
C LEU A 344 2.88 -3.76 -21.02
N GLU A 345 3.70 -3.48 -20.01
CA GLU A 345 4.56 -4.45 -19.31
C GLU A 345 3.85 -5.14 -18.16
N GLY A 346 2.79 -4.52 -17.63
CA GLY A 346 2.09 -5.02 -16.46
C GLY A 346 1.05 -4.05 -15.94
N VAL A 347 0.49 -4.40 -14.78
CA VAL A 347 -0.48 -3.56 -14.08
C VAL A 347 -0.15 -3.46 -12.61
N VAL A 348 -0.62 -2.38 -11.99
CA VAL A 348 -0.65 -2.26 -10.52
C VAL A 348 -2.11 -2.26 -10.11
N ILE A 349 -2.51 -3.19 -9.24
CA ILE A 349 -3.88 -3.26 -8.73
C ILE A 349 -3.90 -3.14 -7.21
N SER A 350 -4.71 -2.23 -6.70
CA SER A 350 -5.03 -2.20 -5.26
C SER A 350 -6.22 -3.11 -4.98
N ILE A 351 -6.06 -3.97 -3.98
CA ILE A 351 -7.09 -4.89 -3.51
C ILE A 351 -7.55 -4.39 -2.15
N GLY A 352 -8.85 -4.14 -2.03
CA GLY A 352 -9.49 -3.70 -0.81
C GLY A 352 -9.60 -4.80 0.25
N LYS A 353 -10.69 -4.78 1.01
CA LYS A 353 -10.91 -5.78 2.05
C LYS A 353 -11.07 -7.17 1.43
N VAL A 354 -10.16 -8.09 1.75
CA VAL A 354 -10.18 -9.48 1.26
C VAL A 354 -11.16 -10.37 2.04
N GLY A 355 -11.50 -9.98 3.28
CA GLY A 355 -12.28 -10.83 4.19
C GLY A 355 -11.46 -12.02 4.72
N GLY A 356 -12.14 -13.05 5.24
CA GLY A 356 -11.49 -14.22 5.86
C GLY A 356 -10.91 -15.25 4.89
N GLY A 357 -10.54 -14.85 3.67
CA GLY A 357 -10.15 -15.77 2.60
C GLY A 357 -9.13 -15.19 1.63
N TYR A 358 -9.34 -15.43 0.34
CA TYR A 358 -8.53 -14.90 -0.75
C TYR A 358 -9.44 -14.27 -1.82
N VAL A 359 -8.83 -13.51 -2.73
CA VAL A 359 -9.49 -12.99 -3.94
C VAL A 359 -8.75 -13.58 -5.14
N ASP A 360 -9.48 -14.32 -5.97
CA ASP A 360 -9.00 -14.65 -7.31
C ASP A 360 -9.17 -13.39 -8.18
N CYS A 361 -8.07 -12.96 -8.80
CA CYS A 361 -8.00 -11.77 -9.63
C CYS A 361 -7.67 -12.20 -11.06
N THR A 362 -8.51 -11.83 -12.03
CA THR A 362 -8.22 -12.01 -13.45
C THR A 362 -8.16 -10.66 -14.14
N ILE A 363 -6.98 -10.30 -14.64
CA ILE A 363 -6.71 -9.10 -15.43
C ILE A 363 -6.84 -9.42 -16.91
N ARG A 364 -7.53 -8.56 -17.67
CA ARG A 364 -7.70 -8.68 -19.12
C ARG A 364 -7.46 -7.34 -19.80
N VAL A 365 -6.69 -7.35 -20.88
CA VAL A 365 -6.37 -6.15 -21.67
C VAL A 365 -7.13 -6.20 -22.98
N TYR A 366 -7.76 -5.08 -23.37
CA TYR A 366 -8.48 -4.93 -24.62
C TYR A 366 -7.99 -3.68 -25.34
N LYS A 367 -7.33 -3.87 -26.48
CA LYS A 367 -6.78 -2.78 -27.28
C LYS A 367 -7.84 -2.13 -28.19
N ASN A 368 -7.48 -0.97 -28.75
CA ASN A 368 -8.25 -0.22 -29.76
C ASN A 368 -9.68 0.10 -29.32
N ARG A 369 -9.86 0.49 -28.07
CA ARG A 369 -11.16 0.89 -27.54
C ARG A 369 -11.04 1.85 -26.37
N SER A 370 -12.07 2.67 -26.21
CA SER A 370 -12.20 3.67 -25.15
C SER A 370 -13.42 3.40 -24.24
N THR A 371 -14.03 2.22 -24.37
CA THR A 371 -15.15 1.77 -23.54
C THR A 371 -14.94 0.32 -23.12
N PRO A 372 -15.48 -0.09 -21.96
CA PRO A 372 -15.34 -1.46 -21.49
C PRO A 372 -15.91 -2.51 -22.45
N PRO A 373 -15.31 -3.71 -22.51
CA PRO A 373 -15.72 -4.82 -23.36
C PRO A 373 -16.97 -5.54 -22.81
N ARG A 374 -17.56 -6.42 -23.61
CA ARG A 374 -18.38 -7.53 -23.09
C ARG A 374 -17.47 -8.73 -22.78
N VAL A 375 -17.12 -8.90 -21.50
CA VAL A 375 -16.25 -10.00 -21.04
C VAL A 375 -16.84 -11.35 -21.41
N GLY A 376 -16.04 -12.21 -22.04
CA GLY A 376 -16.45 -13.53 -22.53
C GLY A 376 -17.07 -13.51 -23.93
N VAL A 377 -17.33 -12.34 -24.50
CA VAL A 377 -17.76 -12.17 -25.91
C VAL A 377 -16.63 -11.52 -26.72
N ASP A 378 -16.11 -10.40 -26.24
CA ASP A 378 -14.96 -9.75 -26.84
C ASP A 378 -13.68 -10.52 -26.47
N PRO A 379 -12.79 -10.85 -27.43
CA PRO A 379 -11.53 -11.50 -27.13
C PRO A 379 -10.53 -10.49 -26.53
N PRO A 380 -9.93 -10.78 -25.37
CA PRO A 380 -8.87 -9.93 -24.82
C PRO A 380 -7.56 -10.12 -25.60
N SER A 381 -6.76 -9.06 -25.69
CA SER A 381 -5.40 -9.11 -26.22
C SER A 381 -4.42 -9.80 -25.25
N TYR A 382 -4.73 -9.80 -23.96
CA TYR A 382 -3.95 -10.47 -22.93
C TYR A 382 -4.82 -10.85 -21.72
N THR A 383 -4.49 -11.92 -21.02
CA THR A 383 -5.16 -12.35 -19.78
C THR A 383 -4.14 -12.90 -18.81
N LEU A 384 -4.22 -12.43 -17.56
CA LEU A 384 -3.45 -12.92 -16.42
C LEU A 384 -4.40 -13.26 -15.29
N SER A 385 -4.16 -14.36 -14.58
CA SER A 385 -4.90 -14.71 -13.37
C SER A 385 -3.93 -14.93 -12.22
N THR A 386 -4.27 -14.38 -11.06
CA THR A 386 -3.52 -14.54 -9.81
C THR A 386 -4.47 -14.67 -8.63
N ARG A 387 -3.92 -14.96 -7.45
CA ARG A 387 -4.65 -15.04 -6.18
C ARG A 387 -3.94 -14.21 -5.13
N VAL A 388 -4.70 -13.37 -4.44
CA VAL A 388 -4.21 -12.52 -3.35
C VAL A 388 -4.94 -12.85 -2.05
N SER A 389 -4.25 -12.77 -0.92
CA SER A 389 -4.78 -13.19 0.39
C SER A 389 -4.77 -12.08 1.44
N SER A 390 -4.50 -10.83 1.04
CA SER A 390 -4.46 -9.67 1.94
C SER A 390 -4.84 -8.39 1.19
N MET A 391 -5.28 -7.38 1.94
CA MET A 391 -5.43 -6.03 1.40
C MET A 391 -4.05 -5.50 1.00
N GLY A 392 -3.95 -4.62 0.02
CA GLY A 392 -2.66 -4.11 -0.43
C GLY A 392 -2.69 -3.57 -1.85
N TYR A 393 -1.52 -3.31 -2.41
CA TYR A 393 -1.36 -3.19 -3.86
C TYR A 393 -0.35 -4.20 -4.35
N TYR A 394 -0.55 -4.64 -5.59
CA TYR A 394 0.20 -5.69 -6.22
C TYR A 394 0.60 -5.25 -7.62
N THR A 395 1.89 -5.26 -7.91
CA THR A 395 2.38 -5.18 -9.28
C THR A 395 2.32 -6.57 -9.91
N LEU A 396 1.69 -6.64 -11.07
CA LEU A 396 1.46 -7.87 -11.82
C LEU A 396 2.13 -7.72 -13.19
N PRO A 397 3.39 -8.15 -13.34
CA PRO A 397 4.07 -8.12 -14.62
C PRO A 397 3.38 -9.08 -15.61
N PHE A 398 3.50 -8.77 -16.90
CA PHE A 398 3.00 -9.62 -17.96
C PHE A 398 4.11 -10.50 -18.49
N ASP A 399 3.87 -11.81 -18.54
CA ASP A 399 4.79 -12.79 -19.12
C ASP A 399 5.08 -12.52 -20.62
N SER A 400 4.22 -11.73 -21.26
CA SER A 400 4.39 -11.27 -22.63
C SER A 400 3.85 -9.84 -22.75
N PRO A 401 4.72 -8.83 -22.88
CA PRO A 401 4.31 -7.44 -22.96
C PRO A 401 3.38 -7.19 -24.16
N VAL A 402 2.35 -6.38 -23.96
CA VAL A 402 1.35 -6.08 -24.99
C VAL A 402 1.80 -4.87 -25.77
N SER A 403 2.11 -5.04 -27.06
CA SER A 403 2.48 -3.91 -27.93
C SER A 403 1.41 -2.82 -27.95
N LEU A 404 1.81 -1.56 -27.91
CA LEU A 404 0.94 -0.40 -28.02
C LEU A 404 1.40 0.55 -29.12
N SER A 405 0.45 1.05 -29.91
CA SER A 405 0.71 2.11 -30.91
C SER A 405 0.59 3.49 -30.27
N ALA A 406 1.30 4.48 -30.81
CA ALA A 406 1.14 5.87 -30.39
C ALA A 406 -0.32 6.33 -30.58
N GLY A 407 -0.90 6.92 -29.54
CA GLY A 407 -2.31 7.36 -29.52
C GLY A 407 -3.32 6.22 -29.29
N GLU A 408 -2.88 4.97 -29.13
CA GLU A 408 -3.79 3.83 -28.93
C GLU A 408 -4.47 3.90 -27.57
N SER A 409 -5.80 3.86 -27.57
CA SER A 409 -6.59 3.62 -26.37
C SER A 409 -6.74 2.12 -26.10
N PHE A 410 -6.71 1.76 -24.82
CA PHE A 410 -6.92 0.40 -24.37
C PHE A 410 -7.65 0.39 -23.03
N VAL A 411 -8.32 -0.72 -22.75
CA VAL A 411 -9.05 -0.93 -21.49
C VAL A 411 -8.45 -2.10 -20.77
N ILE A 412 -8.18 -1.91 -19.48
CA ILE A 412 -7.77 -2.98 -18.59
C ILE A 412 -8.95 -3.29 -17.66
N VAL A 413 -9.39 -4.54 -17.69
CA VAL A 413 -10.49 -5.07 -16.86
C VAL A 413 -9.91 -5.98 -15.79
N ALA A 414 -10.28 -5.74 -14.54
CA ALA A 414 -10.06 -6.66 -13.43
C ALA A 414 -11.38 -7.34 -13.05
N GLU A 415 -11.39 -8.67 -13.05
CA GLU A 415 -12.43 -9.48 -12.45
C GLU A 415 -11.96 -9.99 -11.09
N LEU A 416 -12.69 -9.64 -10.03
CA LEU A 416 -12.33 -9.98 -8.65
C LEU A 416 -13.38 -10.92 -8.04
N ARG A 417 -12.93 -12.09 -7.60
CA ARG A 417 -13.76 -13.16 -7.03
C ARG A 417 -13.28 -13.51 -5.62
N PRO A 418 -13.88 -12.93 -4.57
CA PRO A 418 -13.56 -13.30 -3.20
C PRO A 418 -14.04 -14.72 -2.90
N SER A 419 -13.25 -15.46 -2.13
CA SER A 419 -13.54 -16.85 -1.73
C SER A 419 -14.50 -16.96 -0.54
N GLY A 420 -14.72 -15.85 0.17
CA GLY A 420 -15.48 -15.82 1.41
C GLY A 420 -16.29 -14.53 1.56
N PRO A 421 -17.20 -14.48 2.56
CA PRO A 421 -18.03 -13.32 2.81
C PRO A 421 -17.23 -12.14 3.37
N GLY A 422 -17.84 -10.96 3.37
CA GLY A 422 -17.27 -9.75 3.99
C GLY A 422 -16.14 -9.09 3.20
N ALA A 423 -15.88 -9.54 1.98
CA ALA A 423 -14.90 -8.94 1.08
C ALA A 423 -15.49 -7.76 0.28
N TYR A 424 -14.66 -6.75 0.07
CA TYR A 424 -14.89 -5.57 -0.76
C TYR A 424 -13.63 -5.35 -1.61
N PRO A 425 -13.38 -6.22 -2.59
CA PRO A 425 -12.05 -6.38 -3.16
C PRO A 425 -11.68 -5.28 -4.15
N LEU A 426 -12.64 -4.59 -4.75
CA LEU A 426 -12.38 -3.56 -5.75
C LEU A 426 -11.90 -2.27 -5.08
N GLY A 427 -10.59 -2.02 -5.06
CA GLY A 427 -10.02 -0.83 -4.43
C GLY A 427 -10.35 0.45 -5.17
N ILE A 428 -10.99 1.41 -4.50
CA ILE A 428 -11.45 2.67 -5.09
C ILE A 428 -10.80 3.86 -4.38
N GLU A 429 -10.34 4.83 -5.16
CA GLU A 429 -10.00 6.15 -4.66
C GLU A 429 -11.25 6.86 -4.14
N TYR A 430 -11.17 7.48 -2.96
CA TYR A 430 -12.37 7.93 -2.27
C TYR A 430 -12.21 9.32 -1.69
N ARG A 431 -13.16 10.21 -1.99
CA ARG A 431 -13.16 11.60 -1.55
C ARG A 431 -13.69 11.74 -0.13
N ILE A 432 -12.82 12.13 0.80
CA ILE A 432 -13.16 12.45 2.18
C ILE A 432 -12.75 13.90 2.46
N PRO A 433 -13.70 14.82 2.65
CA PRO A 433 -13.39 16.22 2.97
C PRO A 433 -12.45 16.36 4.17
N GLY A 434 -11.37 17.09 3.98
CA GLY A 434 -10.34 17.35 4.99
C GLY A 434 -9.31 16.22 5.19
N VAL A 435 -9.39 15.15 4.39
CA VAL A 435 -8.41 14.04 4.33
C VAL A 435 -7.92 13.83 2.90
N SER A 436 -8.83 13.55 1.97
CA SER A 436 -8.55 13.25 0.55
C SER A 436 -9.41 14.15 -0.35
N SER A 437 -9.47 15.45 -0.05
CA SER A 437 -10.37 16.39 -0.75
C SER A 437 -10.03 16.57 -2.23
N ASN A 438 -8.78 16.28 -2.61
CA ASN A 438 -8.23 16.44 -3.95
C ASN A 438 -8.55 15.29 -4.92
N VAL A 439 -9.34 14.30 -4.51
CA VAL A 439 -9.84 13.25 -5.41
C VAL A 439 -10.64 13.89 -6.55
N THR A 440 -10.34 13.49 -7.77
CA THR A 440 -11.03 13.93 -8.99
C THR A 440 -11.29 12.73 -9.89
N ILE A 441 -12.38 12.78 -10.65
CA ILE A 441 -12.72 11.77 -11.65
C ILE A 441 -13.36 12.45 -12.85
N LEU A 442 -13.04 11.98 -14.05
CA LEU A 442 -13.65 12.43 -15.31
C LEU A 442 -14.54 11.32 -15.91
N PRO A 443 -15.56 11.71 -16.69
CA PRO A 443 -16.38 10.74 -17.42
C PRO A 443 -15.53 9.87 -18.34
N GLY A 444 -15.79 8.57 -18.34
CA GLY A 444 -15.13 7.60 -19.21
C GLY A 444 -13.78 7.07 -18.72
N GLU A 445 -13.33 7.43 -17.52
CA GLU A 445 -12.05 6.94 -16.97
C GLU A 445 -12.16 5.54 -16.36
N SER A 446 -13.11 5.37 -15.42
CA SER A 446 -13.25 4.15 -14.62
C SER A 446 -14.68 3.65 -14.59
N PHE A 447 -14.84 2.33 -14.67
CA PHE A 447 -16.14 1.68 -14.74
C PHE A 447 -16.24 0.50 -13.77
N VAL A 448 -17.47 0.16 -13.40
CA VAL A 448 -17.80 -0.97 -12.54
C VAL A 448 -18.92 -1.82 -13.16
N SER A 449 -18.88 -3.13 -12.93
CA SER A 449 -19.89 -4.05 -13.47
C SER A 449 -20.07 -5.29 -12.58
N PRO A 450 -21.30 -5.81 -12.42
CA PRO A 450 -21.55 -7.06 -11.70
C PRO A 450 -21.29 -8.31 -12.56
N ASP A 451 -21.40 -8.20 -13.88
CA ASP A 451 -21.40 -9.34 -14.82
C ASP A 451 -20.28 -9.29 -15.87
N GLY A 452 -19.67 -8.12 -16.08
CA GLY A 452 -18.65 -7.87 -17.09
C GLY A 452 -19.23 -7.55 -18.47
N ALA A 453 -20.54 -7.30 -18.56
CA ALA A 453 -21.24 -6.97 -19.81
C ALA A 453 -21.97 -5.63 -19.72
N MET A 454 -22.65 -5.36 -18.61
CA MET A 454 -23.31 -4.09 -18.36
C MET A 454 -22.43 -3.24 -17.44
N TRP A 455 -21.97 -2.10 -17.95
CA TRP A 455 -21.01 -1.25 -17.27
C TRP A 455 -21.64 0.07 -16.87
N GLU A 456 -21.30 0.54 -15.67
CA GLU A 456 -21.60 1.89 -15.22
C GLU A 456 -20.32 2.66 -14.98
N ASP A 457 -20.34 3.92 -15.40
CA ASP A 457 -19.26 4.86 -15.19
C ASP A 457 -19.23 5.32 -13.72
N LEU A 458 -18.09 5.15 -13.05
CA LEU A 458 -17.90 5.55 -11.66
C LEU A 458 -18.04 7.06 -11.45
N TYR A 459 -17.85 7.87 -12.50
CA TYR A 459 -18.10 9.32 -12.46
C TYR A 459 -19.51 9.66 -11.97
N ASN A 460 -20.52 8.84 -12.32
CA ASN A 460 -21.92 9.07 -11.92
C ASN A 460 -22.15 8.93 -10.42
N TYR A 461 -21.21 8.33 -9.69
CA TYR A 461 -21.27 8.13 -8.25
C TYR A 461 -20.51 9.21 -7.47
N TYR A 462 -19.65 9.96 -8.13
CA TYR A 462 -18.73 10.89 -7.47
C TYR A 462 -19.45 11.97 -6.66
N SER A 463 -20.40 12.69 -7.26
CA SER A 463 -21.09 13.80 -6.60
C SER A 463 -21.91 13.36 -5.39
N SER A 464 -22.44 12.15 -5.43
CA SER A 464 -23.40 11.63 -4.45
C SER A 464 -22.73 10.78 -3.37
N TYR A 465 -21.66 10.07 -3.72
CA TYR A 465 -21.03 9.06 -2.87
C TYR A 465 -19.53 9.30 -2.66
N GLY A 466 -18.88 10.17 -3.44
CA GLY A 466 -17.44 10.43 -3.33
C GLY A 466 -16.54 9.34 -3.93
N TYR A 467 -17.11 8.37 -4.66
CA TYR A 467 -16.32 7.37 -5.40
C TYR A 467 -15.52 8.06 -6.50
N GLY A 468 -14.20 7.95 -6.42
CA GLY A 468 -13.26 8.33 -7.46
C GLY A 468 -12.93 7.14 -8.36
N ASN A 469 -11.71 7.14 -8.88
CA ASN A 469 -11.27 6.16 -9.87
C ASN A 469 -10.99 4.78 -9.26
N PHE A 470 -11.12 3.74 -10.08
CA PHE A 470 -10.68 2.40 -9.71
C PHE A 470 -9.15 2.38 -9.62
N SER A 471 -8.63 1.86 -8.51
CA SER A 471 -7.20 1.84 -8.22
C SER A 471 -6.50 0.71 -8.99
N LEU A 472 -6.34 0.98 -10.29
CA LEU A 472 -5.69 0.15 -11.27
C LEU A 472 -4.84 1.05 -12.16
N LYS A 473 -3.58 0.68 -12.33
CA LYS A 473 -2.57 1.44 -13.10
C LYS A 473 -1.96 0.56 -14.17
N ALA A 474 -1.49 1.18 -15.25
CA ALA A 474 -0.83 0.50 -16.35
C ALA A 474 0.67 0.84 -16.35
N LEU A 475 1.53 -0.16 -16.46
CA LEU A 475 2.98 0.01 -16.56
C LEU A 475 3.38 -0.01 -18.04
N VAL A 476 3.85 1.11 -18.57
CA VAL A 476 4.14 1.25 -20.01
C VAL A 476 5.60 1.65 -20.25
N SER A 477 6.32 0.85 -21.02
CA SER A 477 7.68 1.17 -21.50
C SER A 477 7.61 1.86 -22.87
N SER A 478 8.63 2.65 -23.21
CA SER A 478 8.75 3.25 -24.55
C SER A 478 9.58 2.35 -25.47
N TYR A 479 9.34 2.43 -26.78
CA TYR A 479 10.21 1.77 -27.76
C TYR A 479 11.54 2.54 -27.86
N THR A 480 12.51 2.27 -26.99
CA THR A 480 13.87 2.77 -27.21
C THR A 480 14.47 2.02 -28.39
N MET A 481 14.48 2.65 -29.56
CA MET A 481 15.38 2.21 -30.62
C MET A 481 16.79 2.26 -30.03
N PRO A 482 17.62 1.20 -30.12
CA PRO A 482 19.03 1.37 -29.85
C PRO A 482 19.54 2.54 -30.71
N PRO A 483 20.42 3.41 -30.19
CA PRO A 483 20.92 4.53 -30.96
C PRO A 483 21.42 4.01 -32.31
N PRO A 484 21.11 4.68 -33.43
CA PRO A 484 21.56 4.20 -34.73
C PRO A 484 23.05 4.00 -34.64
N SER A 485 23.51 2.75 -34.84
CA SER A 485 24.92 2.45 -34.97
C SER A 485 25.47 3.45 -35.98
N GLY A 486 26.29 4.38 -35.52
CA GLY A 486 26.87 5.41 -36.34
C GLY A 486 27.67 4.74 -37.43
N GLY A 487 27.03 4.53 -38.58
CA GLY A 487 27.64 4.08 -39.82
C GLY A 487 28.49 5.21 -40.37
N GLY A 488 29.59 5.51 -39.67
CA GLY A 488 30.72 6.19 -40.25
C GLY A 488 31.30 5.27 -41.31
N GLY A 489 30.93 5.51 -42.56
CA GLY A 489 31.57 4.90 -43.71
C GLY A 489 33.06 5.24 -43.70
N GLY A 490 33.87 4.28 -43.26
CA GLY A 490 35.31 4.28 -43.41
C GLY A 490 35.71 3.05 -44.20
N CYS A 491 35.96 3.24 -45.50
CA CYS A 491 36.62 2.24 -46.32
C CYS A 491 37.99 1.92 -45.71
N SER A 492 38.23 0.66 -45.35
CA SER A 492 39.58 0.09 -45.42
C SER A 492 39.49 -1.41 -45.68
N SER A 493 40.16 -1.81 -46.74
CA SER A 493 40.44 -3.16 -47.20
C SER A 493 41.48 -3.83 -46.31
N GLY A 494 41.34 -5.14 -46.03
CA GLY A 494 42.48 -5.96 -45.59
C GLY A 494 42.13 -7.15 -44.70
N GLU A 495 41.97 -8.31 -45.36
CA GLU A 495 42.46 -9.64 -44.96
C GLU A 495 42.29 -10.17 -43.51
N GLY A 496 41.45 -11.20 -43.38
CA GLY A 496 41.87 -12.54 -42.92
C GLY A 496 42.05 -12.80 -41.43
N SER A 497 41.08 -13.47 -40.79
CA SER A 497 41.35 -14.60 -39.90
C SER A 497 40.06 -15.39 -39.61
N ILE A 498 40.13 -16.70 -39.86
CA ILE A 498 39.11 -17.70 -39.62
C ILE A 498 39.32 -18.24 -38.20
N ALA A 499 38.32 -18.14 -37.33
CA ALA A 499 38.17 -19.04 -36.18
C ALA A 499 36.73 -19.02 -35.63
N GLY A 500 36.11 -20.20 -35.53
CA GLY A 500 35.15 -20.49 -34.46
C GLY A 500 33.67 -20.47 -34.81
N LEU A 501 33.24 -21.35 -35.72
CA LEU A 501 31.86 -21.85 -35.74
C LEU A 501 31.65 -22.77 -34.53
N LEU A 502 30.80 -22.40 -33.56
CA LEU A 502 30.36 -23.31 -32.49
C LEU A 502 28.93 -22.97 -32.02
N LEU A 503 28.00 -23.74 -32.59
CA LEU A 503 26.83 -24.38 -31.96
C LEU A 503 25.99 -23.56 -30.97
N LEU A 504 24.82 -23.16 -31.47
CA LEU A 504 23.59 -22.91 -30.72
C LEU A 504 23.16 -24.18 -29.96
N LEU A 505 23.10 -24.10 -28.64
CA LEU A 505 22.30 -24.99 -27.79
C LEU A 505 21.58 -24.12 -26.73
N PRO A 506 20.28 -24.34 -26.47
CA PRO A 506 19.54 -23.63 -25.45
C PRO A 506 19.85 -24.24 -24.07
N LEU A 507 20.40 -23.43 -23.16
CA LEU A 507 20.49 -23.82 -21.75
C LEU A 507 19.11 -23.64 -21.10
N ALA A 508 18.39 -24.75 -20.99
CA ALA A 508 17.43 -24.97 -19.92
C ALA A 508 18.21 -25.17 -18.61
N LEU A 509 17.95 -24.36 -17.58
CA LEU A 509 18.30 -24.69 -16.21
C LEU A 509 17.16 -24.35 -15.25
N THR A 510 16.36 -25.39 -15.00
CA THR A 510 15.95 -25.88 -13.68
C THR A 510 15.51 -24.88 -12.62
N PHE A 511 14.18 -24.72 -12.54
CA PHE A 511 13.44 -24.52 -11.31
C PHE A 511 13.82 -25.58 -10.26
N LEU A 512 14.36 -25.14 -9.12
CA LEU A 512 14.43 -25.94 -7.90
C LEU A 512 13.49 -25.33 -6.85
N ARG A 513 12.25 -25.84 -6.86
CA ARG A 513 11.38 -25.86 -5.68
C ARG A 513 12.20 -26.36 -4.48
N ARG A 514 12.34 -25.55 -3.44
CA ARG A 514 12.64 -26.06 -2.10
C ARG A 514 11.40 -25.90 -1.22
N LYS A 515 11.11 -27.03 -0.58
CA LYS A 515 9.98 -27.33 0.30
C LYS A 515 10.00 -26.48 1.56
#